data_AF-D9W9K3-F1
#
_entry.id   AF-D9W9K3-F1
#
_cell.length_a   1.000
_cell.length_b   1.000
_cell.length_c   1.000
_cell.angle_alpha   90.00
_cell.angle_beta   90.00
_cell.angle_gamma   90.00
#
_symmetry.space_group_name_H-M   'P 1'
#
loop_
_entity.id
_entity.type
_entity.pdbx_description
1 polymer ?
#
loop_
_entity_poly.entity_id
_entity_poly.type
_entity_poly.pdbx_seq_one_letter_code
_entity_poly.pdbx_strand_id
1 'polypeptide(L)'
;MGVQRAQQQASGAAQLLRTFHAKAALGVDNARLRFHDSLPPELCVGYARPGATYPAVVRLSNESGTARHDATPDLRGMAVRVQVAPGESHDLLATSFPVSHAADAREFVAFAKATAGADTTVERAFGLFVRLPLAVGWGAADRMRRNVHTATRYAVGSLARETFWSRGAILWGFGRARALPAAPGPRRHPRAAPRQLRPGLPPP
;
A
#
# COMPACT_ATOMS: atom_id res chain seq x y z
N MET A 1 -16.79 -11.81 16.75
CA MET A 1 -15.80 -12.63 16.01
C MET A 1 -14.60 -11.76 15.62
N GLY A 2 -13.37 -12.29 15.68
CA GLY A 2 -12.17 -11.55 15.25
C GLY A 2 -12.09 -11.39 13.72
N VAL A 3 -11.53 -10.28 13.23
CA VAL A 3 -11.49 -9.93 11.80
C VAL A 3 -10.88 -11.04 10.93
N GLN A 4 -9.74 -11.59 11.33
CA GLN A 4 -9.05 -12.65 10.59
C GLN A 4 -9.87 -13.94 10.49
N ARG A 5 -10.63 -14.29 11.54
CA ARG A 5 -11.52 -15.46 11.50
C ARG A 5 -12.70 -15.23 10.57
N ALA A 6 -13.30 -14.03 10.59
CA ALA A 6 -14.37 -13.68 9.66
C ALA A 6 -13.88 -13.73 8.21
N GLN A 7 -12.68 -13.21 7.93
CA GLN A 7 -12.05 -13.27 6.60
C GLN A 7 -11.71 -14.70 6.17
N GLN A 8 -11.26 -15.56 7.10
CA GLN A 8 -10.97 -16.95 6.81
C GLN A 8 -12.22 -17.72 6.39
N GLN A 9 -13.30 -17.61 7.17
CA GLN A 9 -14.58 -18.26 6.87
C GLN A 9 -15.12 -17.81 5.51
N ALA A 10 -15.07 -16.51 5.29
CA ALA A 10 -15.52 -15.84 4.09
C ALA A 10 -14.77 -16.30 2.82
N SER A 11 -13.44 -16.32 2.90
CA SER A 11 -12.59 -16.71 1.76
C SER A 11 -12.38 -18.22 1.59
N GLY A 12 -12.82 -19.05 2.55
CA GLY A 12 -12.51 -20.48 2.58
C GLY A 12 -11.02 -20.77 2.78
N ALA A 13 -10.24 -19.84 3.32
CA ALA A 13 -8.80 -20.02 3.49
C ALA A 13 -8.47 -21.15 4.50
N ALA A 14 -7.55 -22.03 4.13
CA ALA A 14 -7.14 -23.16 4.97
C ALA A 14 -6.51 -22.73 6.32
N GLN A 15 -5.99 -21.50 6.40
CA GLN A 15 -5.38 -20.95 7.60
C GLN A 15 -5.74 -19.48 7.81
N LEU A 16 -5.54 -18.99 9.03
CA LEU A 16 -5.65 -17.56 9.32
C LEU A 16 -4.56 -16.79 8.58
N LEU A 17 -4.98 -15.81 7.78
CA LEU A 17 -4.10 -14.89 7.08
C LEU A 17 -4.00 -13.56 7.83
N ARG A 18 -3.10 -12.68 7.39
CA ARG A 18 -2.99 -11.30 7.92
C ARG A 18 -4.31 -10.54 7.69
N THR A 19 -4.73 -9.75 8.67
CA THR A 19 -5.96 -8.90 8.61
C THR A 19 -6.02 -8.04 7.35
N PHE A 20 -4.86 -7.52 6.94
CA PHE A 20 -4.61 -6.85 5.66
C PHE A 20 -3.33 -7.43 5.09
N HIS A 21 -3.13 -7.28 3.79
CA HIS A 21 -1.98 -7.82 3.09
C HIS A 21 -1.84 -9.34 3.18
N ALA A 22 -2.97 -10.05 3.10
CA ALA A 22 -3.00 -11.49 3.20
C ALA A 22 -2.12 -12.16 2.13
N LYS A 23 -2.23 -11.69 0.88
CA LYS A 23 -1.42 -12.19 -0.24
C LYS A 23 -0.12 -11.41 -0.41
N ALA A 24 1.01 -12.11 -0.36
CA ALA A 24 2.27 -11.59 -0.88
C ALA A 24 2.26 -11.73 -2.40
N ALA A 25 2.57 -10.65 -3.11
CA ALA A 25 2.78 -10.67 -4.56
C ALA A 25 4.24 -10.99 -4.90
N LEU A 26 5.18 -10.53 -4.07
CA LEU A 26 6.61 -10.82 -4.21
C LEU A 26 7.29 -10.80 -2.83
N GLY A 27 8.23 -11.72 -2.62
CA GLY A 27 9.19 -11.68 -1.52
C GLY A 27 10.61 -11.74 -2.07
N VAL A 28 11.49 -10.88 -1.56
CA VAL A 28 12.91 -10.82 -1.93
C VAL A 28 13.70 -10.81 -0.64
N ASP A 29 14.52 -11.82 -0.40
CA ASP A 29 15.30 -11.99 0.84
C ASP A 29 16.76 -11.52 0.72
N ASN A 30 17.20 -11.20 -0.48
CA ASN A 30 18.56 -10.80 -0.82
C ASN A 30 18.66 -9.34 -1.31
N ALA A 31 17.74 -8.48 -0.89
CA ALA A 31 17.72 -7.07 -1.30
C ALA A 31 18.80 -6.24 -0.56
N ARG A 32 18.97 -5.00 -1.04
CA ARG A 32 19.86 -3.99 -0.45
C ARG A 32 19.12 -2.66 -0.36
N LEU A 33 19.17 -1.99 0.80
CA LEU A 33 18.80 -0.59 0.93
C LEU A 33 20.07 0.26 0.87
N ARG A 34 20.14 1.21 -0.07
CA ARG A 34 21.23 2.18 -0.15
C ARG A 34 20.68 3.60 0.01
N PHE A 35 21.28 4.37 0.92
CA PHE A 35 21.02 5.80 1.04
C PHE A 35 21.77 6.56 -0.07
N HIS A 36 21.15 7.60 -0.60
CA HIS A 36 21.74 8.43 -1.65
C HIS A 36 23.01 9.13 -1.14
N ASP A 37 24.02 9.31 -2.01
CA ASP A 37 25.30 9.95 -1.63
C ASP A 37 25.13 11.43 -1.27
N SER A 38 24.04 12.06 -1.73
CA SER A 38 23.65 13.43 -1.38
C SER A 38 22.53 13.49 -0.33
N LEU A 39 22.46 12.50 0.57
CA LEU A 39 21.48 12.50 1.65
C LEU A 39 21.63 13.80 2.47
N PRO A 40 20.56 14.63 2.60
CA PRO A 40 20.64 15.88 3.33
C PRO A 40 21.13 15.69 4.78
N PRO A 41 21.96 16.60 5.33
CA PRO A 41 22.51 16.48 6.68
C PRO A 41 21.42 16.27 7.76
N GLU A 42 20.26 16.91 7.62
CA GLU A 42 19.13 16.78 8.53
C GLU A 42 18.47 15.39 8.53
N LEU A 43 18.67 14.60 7.47
CA LEU A 43 18.21 13.21 7.38
C LEU A 43 19.28 12.19 7.79
N CYS A 44 20.51 12.64 8.07
CA CYS A 44 21.61 11.79 8.49
C CYS A 44 21.50 11.41 9.97
N VAL A 45 20.58 10.51 10.30
CA VAL A 45 20.26 10.12 11.69
C VAL A 45 20.36 8.60 11.84
N GLY A 46 21.01 8.14 12.92
CA GLY A 46 21.22 6.70 13.16
C GLY A 46 21.95 6.02 12.01
N TYR A 47 21.34 4.98 11.43
CA TYR A 47 21.88 4.22 10.30
C TYR A 47 21.70 4.93 8.94
N ALA A 48 20.96 6.03 8.86
CA ALA A 48 20.93 6.83 7.64
C ALA A 48 22.21 7.66 7.53
N ARG A 49 23.08 7.23 6.61
CA ARG A 49 24.34 7.89 6.28
C ARG A 49 24.46 7.95 4.76
N PRO A 50 25.01 9.04 4.19
CA PRO A 50 25.21 9.12 2.75
C PRO A 50 25.99 7.91 2.22
N GLY A 51 25.47 7.26 1.18
CA GLY A 51 26.09 6.08 0.55
C GLY A 51 26.01 4.77 1.34
N ALA A 52 25.55 4.79 2.60
CA ALA A 52 25.46 3.56 3.41
C ALA A 52 24.50 2.56 2.78
N THR A 53 24.90 1.29 2.82
CA THR A 53 24.18 0.18 2.20
C THR A 53 23.98 -0.96 3.20
N TYR A 54 22.75 -1.45 3.31
CA TYR A 54 22.35 -2.46 4.27
C TYR A 54 21.66 -3.64 3.59
N PRO A 55 21.88 -4.90 4.05
CA PRO A 55 21.03 -6.02 3.67
C PRO A 55 19.56 -5.76 4.02
N ALA A 56 18.66 -6.20 3.15
CA ALA A 56 17.24 -6.03 3.36
C ALA A 56 16.41 -7.21 2.84
N VAL A 57 15.24 -7.40 3.45
CA VAL A 57 14.17 -8.28 2.96
C VAL A 57 13.00 -7.40 2.54
N VAL A 58 12.49 -7.60 1.33
CA VAL A 58 11.37 -6.86 0.77
C VAL A 58 10.17 -7.78 0.59
N ARG A 59 8.99 -7.31 1.00
CA ARG A 59 7.71 -7.95 0.72
C ARG A 59 6.78 -6.97 0.05
N LEU A 60 6.32 -7.31 -1.15
CA LEU A 60 5.26 -6.62 -1.85
C LEU A 60 3.96 -7.42 -1.75
N SER A 61 2.82 -6.75 -1.65
CA SER A 61 1.54 -7.39 -1.35
C SER A 61 0.35 -6.62 -1.87
N ASN A 62 -0.79 -7.31 -1.95
CA ASN A 62 -2.11 -6.69 -2.07
C ASN A 62 -2.48 -6.08 -0.71
N GLU A 63 -3.46 -5.20 -0.61
CA GLU A 63 -3.92 -4.63 0.68
C GLU A 63 -4.99 -5.52 1.30
N SER A 64 -5.78 -6.20 0.47
CA SER A 64 -6.90 -7.04 0.94
C SER A 64 -6.48 -8.06 2.02
N GLY A 65 -7.36 -8.25 3.00
CA GLY A 65 -7.24 -9.32 4.00
C GLY A 65 -7.62 -10.70 3.49
N THR A 66 -8.00 -10.83 2.22
CA THR A 66 -8.18 -12.11 1.54
C THR A 66 -7.23 -12.22 0.35
N ALA A 67 -6.88 -13.44 -0.04
CA ALA A 67 -5.96 -13.65 -1.14
C ALA A 67 -6.65 -13.38 -2.49
N ARG A 68 -6.42 -12.18 -3.06
CA ARG A 68 -6.98 -11.76 -4.36
C ARG A 68 -5.98 -11.88 -5.50
N HIS A 69 -6.49 -11.95 -6.73
CA HIS A 69 -5.64 -11.92 -7.93
C HIS A 69 -4.88 -10.59 -8.03
N ASP A 70 -3.67 -10.59 -8.58
CA ASP A 70 -2.84 -9.37 -8.60
C ASP A 70 -3.38 -8.31 -9.55
N ALA A 71 -4.07 -8.71 -10.62
CA ALA A 71 -4.75 -7.78 -11.53
C ALA A 71 -6.04 -7.16 -10.95
N THR A 72 -6.56 -7.65 -9.81
CA THR A 72 -7.74 -7.06 -9.16
C THR A 72 -7.40 -5.64 -8.68
N PRO A 73 -8.27 -4.64 -8.92
CA PRO A 73 -8.09 -3.30 -8.36
C PRO A 73 -7.97 -3.36 -6.83
N ASP A 74 -6.82 -2.92 -6.32
CA ASP A 74 -6.47 -2.95 -4.91
C ASP A 74 -5.31 -1.99 -4.65
N LEU A 75 -5.18 -1.56 -3.39
CA LEU A 75 -3.95 -0.95 -2.89
C LEU A 75 -2.83 -1.98 -2.82
N ARG A 76 -1.59 -1.51 -2.89
CA ARG A 76 -0.40 -2.36 -2.75
C ARG A 76 0.41 -1.97 -1.53
N GLY A 77 0.86 -2.96 -0.78
CA GLY A 77 1.78 -2.78 0.33
C GLY A 77 3.22 -3.07 -0.06
N MET A 78 4.16 -2.31 0.48
CA MET A 78 5.59 -2.60 0.49
C MET A 78 6.07 -2.58 1.95
N ALA A 79 6.70 -3.67 2.37
CA ALA A 79 7.41 -3.75 3.63
C ALA A 79 8.89 -4.05 3.33
N VAL A 80 9.78 -3.24 3.89
CA VAL A 80 11.23 -3.43 3.80
C VAL A 80 11.78 -3.58 5.21
N ARG A 81 12.34 -4.76 5.50
CA ARG A 81 13.13 -4.98 6.72
C ARG A 81 14.58 -4.73 6.41
N VAL A 82 15.20 -3.80 7.11
CA VAL A 82 16.62 -3.42 6.95
C VAL A 82 17.41 -3.99 8.13
N GLN A 83 18.49 -4.72 7.86
CA GLN A 83 19.41 -5.18 8.90
C GLN A 83 20.57 -4.19 9.03
N VAL A 84 20.66 -3.48 10.15
CA VAL A 84 21.64 -2.40 10.33
C VAL A 84 22.86 -2.81 11.15
N ALA A 85 22.69 -3.75 12.09
CA ALA A 85 23.75 -4.41 12.86
C ALA A 85 23.26 -5.78 13.34
N PRO A 86 24.12 -6.70 13.82
CA PRO A 86 23.66 -7.95 14.43
C PRO A 86 22.64 -7.69 15.55
N GLY A 87 21.44 -8.27 15.44
CA GLY A 87 20.35 -8.06 16.40
C GLY A 87 19.57 -6.75 16.26
N GLU A 88 19.96 -5.86 15.34
CA GLU A 88 19.27 -4.59 15.10
C GLU A 88 18.67 -4.52 13.68
N SER A 89 17.35 -4.41 13.60
CA SER A 89 16.61 -4.27 12.35
C SER A 89 15.52 -3.22 12.41
N HIS A 90 15.24 -2.57 11.29
CA HIS A 90 14.20 -1.56 11.15
C HIS A 90 13.22 -1.95 10.04
N ASP A 91 11.92 -1.81 10.31
CA ASP A 91 10.86 -2.11 9.33
C ASP A 91 10.27 -0.81 8.75
N LEU A 92 10.41 -0.64 7.43
CA LEU A 92 9.85 0.46 6.67
C LEU A 92 8.58 -0.04 5.98
N LEU A 93 7.43 0.44 6.45
CA LEU A 93 6.11 0.02 5.95
C LEU A 93 5.49 1.14 5.12
N ALA A 94 4.99 0.78 3.93
CA ALA A 94 4.44 1.74 3.00
C ALA A 94 3.33 1.12 2.14
N THR A 95 2.50 1.97 1.55
CA THR A 95 1.43 1.57 0.62
C THR A 95 1.47 2.41 -0.65
N SER A 96 0.88 1.92 -1.75
CA SER A 96 0.81 2.61 -3.05
C SER A 96 -0.25 3.72 -3.12
N PHE A 97 -0.57 4.33 -1.98
CA PHE A 97 -1.38 5.54 -1.95
C PHE A 97 -0.97 6.45 -0.79
N PRO A 98 -0.86 7.78 -1.01
CA PRO A 98 -0.23 8.69 -0.06
C PRO A 98 -1.06 8.96 1.20
N VAL A 99 -2.37 8.74 1.17
CA VAL A 99 -3.28 9.15 2.25
C VAL A 99 -4.00 7.93 2.83
N SER A 100 -3.95 7.77 4.15
CA SER A 100 -4.71 6.71 4.82
C SER A 100 -6.22 6.98 4.73
N HIS A 101 -7.02 5.91 4.67
CA HIS A 101 -8.47 6.05 4.83
C HIS A 101 -8.83 6.44 6.27
N ALA A 102 -8.12 5.89 7.25
CA ALA A 102 -8.28 6.18 8.67
C ALA A 102 -7.33 7.29 9.15
N ALA A 103 -7.84 8.20 9.99
CA ALA A 103 -7.07 9.27 10.63
C ALA A 103 -6.29 8.77 11.85
N ASP A 104 -6.77 7.70 12.50
CA ASP A 104 -6.12 7.08 13.66
C ASP A 104 -6.33 5.56 13.70
N ALA A 105 -5.75 4.91 14.72
CA ALA A 105 -5.84 3.47 14.90
C ALA A 105 -7.27 2.98 15.21
N ARG A 106 -8.10 3.79 15.88
CA ARG A 106 -9.48 3.40 16.23
C ARG A 106 -10.33 3.32 14.98
N GLU A 107 -10.24 4.33 14.11
CA GLU A 107 -10.90 4.32 12.81
C GLU A 107 -10.42 3.16 11.93
N PHE A 108 -9.12 2.86 11.92
CA PHE A 108 -8.57 1.74 11.14
C PHE A 108 -9.17 0.40 11.60
N VAL A 109 -9.23 0.17 12.92
CA VAL A 109 -9.85 -1.04 13.50
C VAL A 109 -11.36 -1.08 13.22
N ALA A 110 -12.05 0.06 13.29
CA ALA A 110 -13.47 0.15 12.96
C ALA A 110 -13.74 -0.23 11.49
N PHE A 111 -12.92 0.26 10.56
CA PHE A 111 -12.98 -0.12 9.15
C PHE A 111 -12.77 -1.61 8.94
N ALA A 112 -11.72 -2.17 9.56
CA ALA A 112 -11.39 -3.58 9.47
C ALA A 112 -12.55 -4.45 9.97
N LYS A 113 -13.18 -4.08 11.09
CA LYS A 113 -14.35 -4.79 11.64
C LYS A 113 -15.58 -4.63 10.75
N ALA A 114 -15.84 -3.43 10.22
CA ALA A 114 -17.01 -3.16 9.39
C ALA A 114 -16.98 -3.91 8.05
N THR A 115 -15.79 -4.13 7.50
CA THR A 115 -15.58 -4.81 6.20
C THR A 115 -15.18 -6.28 6.33
N ALA A 116 -14.99 -6.78 7.55
CA ALA A 116 -14.61 -8.16 7.82
C ALA A 116 -15.64 -9.15 7.29
N GLY A 117 -15.18 -10.17 6.56
CA GLY A 117 -16.00 -11.29 6.09
C GLY A 117 -17.06 -10.93 5.05
N ALA A 118 -16.95 -9.77 4.39
CA ALA A 118 -17.91 -9.36 3.37
C ALA A 118 -17.55 -9.95 1.99
N ASP A 119 -18.24 -11.03 1.61
CA ASP A 119 -17.98 -11.77 0.37
C ASP A 119 -18.86 -11.32 -0.78
N THR A 120 -20.06 -10.86 -0.47
CA THR A 120 -21.00 -10.32 -1.45
C THR A 120 -20.91 -8.80 -1.55
N THR A 121 -21.40 -8.25 -2.67
CA THR A 121 -21.52 -6.78 -2.84
C THR A 121 -22.48 -6.18 -1.81
N VAL A 122 -23.54 -6.91 -1.44
CA VAL A 122 -24.55 -6.47 -0.46
C VAL A 122 -23.94 -6.37 0.94
N GLU A 123 -23.18 -7.36 1.38
CA GLU A 123 -22.52 -7.31 2.70
C GLU A 123 -21.47 -6.22 2.76
N ARG A 124 -20.72 -6.00 1.67
CA ARG A 124 -19.77 -4.88 1.59
C ARG A 124 -20.48 -3.55 1.68
N ALA A 125 -21.61 -3.39 0.98
CA ALA A 125 -22.42 -2.18 1.06
C ALA A 125 -22.95 -1.97 2.48
N PHE A 126 -23.51 -3.00 3.12
CA PHE A 126 -23.98 -2.92 4.50
C PHE A 126 -22.85 -2.55 5.47
N GLY A 127 -21.67 -3.15 5.32
CA GLY A 127 -20.48 -2.81 6.09
C GLY A 127 -20.08 -1.34 5.96
N LEU A 128 -20.01 -0.83 4.73
CA LEU A 128 -19.53 0.52 4.42
C LEU A 128 -20.55 1.63 4.67
N PHE A 129 -21.85 1.35 4.51
CA PHE A 129 -22.92 2.35 4.57
C PHE A 129 -23.77 2.28 5.84
N VAL A 130 -23.69 1.19 6.61
CA VAL A 130 -24.43 1.05 7.88
C VAL A 130 -23.47 0.87 9.05
N ARG A 131 -22.68 -0.21 9.07
CA ARG A 131 -21.82 -0.54 10.23
C ARG A 131 -20.74 0.52 10.46
N LEU A 132 -20.10 0.99 9.39
CA LEU A 132 -19.02 1.96 9.49
C LEU A 132 -19.51 3.32 10.03
N PRO A 133 -20.56 3.97 9.46
CA PRO A 133 -21.11 5.21 10.04
C PRO A 133 -21.52 5.09 11.51
N LEU A 134 -22.09 3.95 11.91
CA LEU A 134 -22.44 3.71 13.32
C LEU A 134 -21.22 3.65 14.24
N ALA A 135 -20.05 3.23 13.73
CA ALA A 135 -18.83 3.07 14.51
C ALA A 135 -17.97 4.33 14.59
N VAL A 136 -17.94 5.15 13.53
CA VAL A 136 -17.03 6.31 13.43
C VAL A 136 -17.72 7.65 13.13
N GLY A 137 -19.05 7.64 12.94
CA GLY A 137 -19.81 8.80 12.51
C GLY A 137 -19.80 9.01 11.00
N TRP A 138 -20.80 9.74 10.50
CA TRP A 138 -21.04 9.93 9.06
C TRP A 138 -19.89 10.61 8.32
N GLY A 139 -19.31 11.67 8.90
CA GLY A 139 -18.22 12.43 8.27
C GLY A 139 -16.94 11.61 8.11
N ALA A 140 -16.54 10.87 9.15
CA ALA A 140 -15.37 9.99 9.09
C ALA A 140 -15.60 8.83 8.11
N ALA A 141 -16.77 8.18 8.18
CA ALA A 141 -17.11 7.10 7.26
C ALA A 141 -17.10 7.55 5.79
N ASP A 142 -17.60 8.75 5.50
CA ASP A 142 -17.58 9.32 4.15
C ASP A 142 -16.16 9.62 3.65
N ARG A 143 -15.31 10.23 4.50
CA ARG A 143 -13.89 10.42 4.21
C ARG A 143 -13.18 9.09 3.90
N MET A 144 -13.41 8.08 4.74
CA MET A 144 -12.81 6.75 4.57
C MET A 144 -13.23 6.11 3.24
N ARG A 145 -14.52 6.13 2.91
CA ARG A 145 -15.04 5.61 1.64
C ARG A 145 -14.45 6.33 0.43
N ARG A 146 -14.38 7.67 0.45
CA ARG A 146 -13.78 8.46 -0.65
C ARG A 146 -12.30 8.13 -0.84
N ASN A 147 -11.55 8.01 0.26
CA ASN A 147 -10.13 7.66 0.22
C ASN A 147 -9.93 6.24 -0.33
N VAL A 148 -10.66 5.23 0.16
CA VAL A 148 -10.59 3.85 -0.33
C VAL A 148 -11.00 3.75 -1.80
N HIS A 149 -12.10 4.40 -2.18
CA HIS A 149 -12.55 4.40 -3.57
C HIS A 149 -11.47 5.00 -4.48
N THR A 150 -10.90 6.15 -4.11
CA THR A 150 -9.83 6.81 -4.89
C THR A 150 -8.56 5.94 -4.98
N ALA A 151 -8.17 5.34 -3.86
CA ALA A 151 -7.03 4.45 -3.72
C ALA A 151 -7.10 3.18 -4.59
N THR A 152 -8.32 2.71 -4.89
CA THR A 152 -8.56 1.42 -5.55
C THR A 152 -9.08 1.56 -6.99
N ARG A 153 -9.12 2.78 -7.56
CA ARG A 153 -9.69 3.02 -8.90
C ARG A 153 -8.92 2.40 -10.05
N TYR A 154 -7.62 2.18 -9.89
CA TYR A 154 -6.77 1.73 -10.99
C TYR A 154 -6.20 0.34 -10.72
N ALA A 155 -6.13 -0.46 -11.77
CA ALA A 155 -5.42 -1.72 -11.74
C ALA A 155 -3.91 -1.45 -11.83
N VAL A 156 -3.15 -2.07 -10.93
CA VAL A 156 -1.68 -2.00 -10.94
C VAL A 156 -1.16 -3.06 -11.90
N GLY A 157 -0.56 -2.64 -13.01
CA GLY A 157 0.02 -3.55 -14.00
C GLY A 157 1.40 -4.07 -13.61
N SER A 158 2.15 -3.34 -12.78
CA SER A 158 3.45 -3.77 -12.27
C SER A 158 3.81 -2.99 -11.00
N LEU A 159 4.21 -3.72 -9.95
CA LEU A 159 4.62 -3.13 -8.67
C LEU A 159 5.91 -2.32 -8.78
N ALA A 160 6.75 -2.61 -9.78
CA ALA A 160 7.97 -1.84 -10.04
C ALA A 160 7.71 -0.41 -10.53
N ARG A 161 6.48 -0.10 -10.95
CA ARG A 161 6.08 1.23 -11.44
C ARG A 161 5.31 2.04 -10.38
N GLU A 162 5.05 1.45 -9.22
CA GLU A 162 4.31 2.10 -8.15
C GLU A 162 5.25 2.96 -7.30
N THR A 163 4.71 4.07 -6.80
CA THR A 163 5.35 4.82 -5.72
C THR A 163 4.74 4.37 -4.40
N PHE A 164 5.54 4.34 -3.34
CA PHE A 164 5.09 3.92 -2.02
C PHE A 164 5.26 5.04 -0.99
N TRP A 165 4.31 5.12 -0.07
CA TRP A 165 4.25 6.16 0.96
C TRP A 165 4.05 5.53 2.33
N SER A 166 4.74 6.05 3.35
CA SER A 166 4.54 5.66 4.75
C SER A 166 3.13 5.97 5.27
N ARG A 167 2.40 6.85 4.57
CA ARG A 167 1.09 7.47 4.92
C ARG A 167 1.12 8.35 6.17
N GLY A 168 1.76 7.89 7.24
CA GLY A 168 2.05 8.66 8.44
C GLY A 168 3.32 9.48 8.32
N ALA A 169 3.39 10.58 9.06
CA ALA A 169 4.66 11.28 9.27
C ALA A 169 5.52 10.48 10.26
N ILE A 170 6.75 10.19 9.88
CA ILE A 170 7.76 9.63 10.77
C ILE A 170 8.62 10.79 11.26
N LEU A 171 8.84 10.86 12.58
CA LEU A 171 9.87 11.76 13.11
C LEU A 171 11.23 11.17 12.73
N TRP A 172 11.97 11.91 11.91
CA TRP A 172 13.29 11.50 11.42
C TRP A 172 14.28 12.61 11.73
N GLY A 173 15.17 12.36 12.71
CA GLY A 173 15.96 13.42 13.31
C GLY A 173 15.06 14.48 13.95
N PHE A 174 15.26 15.73 13.55
CA PHE A 174 14.46 16.87 14.00
C PHE A 174 13.30 17.21 13.05
N GLY A 175 13.17 16.50 11.92
CA GLY A 175 12.18 16.76 10.87
C GLY A 175 11.08 15.69 10.78
N ARG A 176 10.02 15.99 10.01
CA ARG A 176 8.95 15.03 9.69
C ARG A 176 9.14 14.50 8.26
N ALA A 177 9.31 13.20 8.10
CA ALA A 177 9.43 12.55 6.79
C ALA A 177 8.11 11.85 6.40
N ARG A 178 7.74 11.94 5.11
CA ARG A 178 6.54 11.33 4.52
C ARG A 178 6.80 10.75 3.12
N ALA A 179 7.88 10.01 2.91
CA ALA A 179 8.06 9.28 1.64
C ALA A 179 9.07 8.14 1.78
N LEU A 180 8.74 7.00 1.17
CA LEU A 180 9.65 5.90 0.87
C LEU A 180 9.57 5.67 -0.64
N PRO A 181 10.20 6.52 -1.48
CA PRO A 181 10.15 6.30 -2.91
C PRO A 181 10.93 5.02 -3.23
N ALA A 182 10.21 3.93 -3.51
CA ALA A 182 10.78 2.87 -4.31
C ALA A 182 10.66 3.31 -5.77
N ALA A 183 11.78 3.63 -6.40
CA ALA A 183 11.88 3.62 -7.85
C ALA A 183 13.31 3.23 -8.24
N PRO A 184 13.44 2.42 -9.29
CA PRO A 184 14.29 2.88 -10.38
C PRO A 184 13.52 2.82 -11.70
N GLY A 185 13.35 3.98 -12.34
CA GLY A 185 12.88 4.07 -13.73
C GLY A 185 12.09 5.35 -14.04
N PRO A 186 12.29 5.98 -15.21
CA PRO A 186 11.64 7.24 -15.55
C PRO A 186 10.12 7.04 -15.61
N ARG A 187 9.38 8.02 -15.08
CA ARG A 187 7.92 8.09 -15.16
C ARG A 187 7.48 7.96 -16.61
N ARG A 188 7.04 6.78 -17.03
CA ARG A 188 6.21 6.64 -18.23
C ARG A 188 4.76 6.79 -17.78
N HIS A 189 4.20 7.98 -17.99
CA HIS A 189 2.76 8.16 -18.04
C HIS A 189 2.14 7.09 -18.98
N PRO A 190 0.88 6.67 -18.77
CA PRO A 190 0.17 5.92 -19.80
C PRO A 190 0.26 6.73 -21.10
N ARG A 191 0.93 6.17 -22.11
CA ARG A 191 0.81 6.66 -23.48
C ARG A 191 -0.70 6.72 -23.74
N ALA A 192 -1.22 7.90 -24.05
CA ALA A 192 -2.50 7.99 -24.74
C ALA A 192 -2.47 6.96 -25.88
N ALA A 193 -3.57 6.22 -26.04
CA ALA A 193 -3.70 5.18 -27.04
C ALA A 193 -3.09 5.64 -28.38
N PRO A 194 -2.36 4.78 -29.12
CA PRO A 194 -1.80 5.17 -30.39
C PRO A 194 -2.94 5.72 -31.25
N ARG A 195 -2.84 7.01 -31.59
CA ARG A 195 -3.74 7.67 -32.52
C ARG A 195 -3.67 6.85 -33.79
N GLN A 196 -4.72 6.07 -34.07
CA GLN A 196 -4.81 5.32 -35.30
C GLN A 196 -4.64 6.33 -36.44
N LEU A 197 -3.56 6.19 -37.20
CA LEU A 197 -3.36 6.94 -38.42
C LEU A 197 -4.54 6.59 -39.34
N ARG A 198 -5.39 7.59 -39.62
CA ARG A 198 -6.40 7.47 -40.68
C ARG A 198 -5.65 7.29 -42.00
N PRO A 199 -5.97 6.26 -42.80
CA PRO A 199 -5.44 6.16 -44.16
C PRO A 199 -6.19 7.13 -45.07
N GLY A 200 -5.45 7.90 -45.87
CA GLY A 200 -5.96 8.54 -47.09
C GLY A 200 -5.66 10.03 -47.25
N LEU A 201 -4.68 10.36 -48.09
CA LEU A 201 -4.93 10.92 -49.42
C LEU A 201 -3.63 10.86 -50.26
N PRO A 202 -3.64 10.47 -51.54
CA PRO A 202 -2.48 10.59 -52.42
C PRO A 202 -2.31 12.05 -52.90
N PRO A 203 -1.07 12.48 -53.21
CA PRO A 203 -0.80 13.84 -53.68
C PRO A 203 -1.19 14.04 -55.16
N PRO A 204 -1.43 15.29 -55.59
CA PRO A 204 -1.56 15.64 -57.01
C PRO A 204 -0.23 15.53 -57.76
#